data_AF-A0A3D3I4M1-F1
#
_entry.id   AF-A0A3D3I4M1-F1
#
_cell.length_a   1.000
_cell.length_b   1.000
_cell.length_c   1.000
_cell.angle_alpha   90.00
_cell.angle_beta   90.00
_cell.angle_gamma   90.00
#
_symmetry.space_group_name_H-M   'P 1'
#
loop_
_entity.id
_entity.type
_entity.pdbx_description
1 polymer ?
#
loop_
_entity_poly.entity_id
_entity_poly.type
_entity_poly.pdbx_seq_one_letter_code
_entity_poly.pdbx_strand_id
1 'polypeptide(L)' 'NTIVLANALIKANKRFDFFHFPGQRHGYGDMNEYFFWMKADYFSEHLMGDTSTRPVDYTELNNAKPKK' A
#
# COMPACT_ATOMS: atom_id res chain seq x y z
N ASN A 1 10.25 -8.36 -12.61
CA ASN A 1 9.69 -9.71 -12.32
C ASN A 1 8.23 -9.68 -11.86
N THR A 2 7.82 -8.82 -10.93
CA THR A 2 6.43 -8.80 -10.38
C THR A 2 5.32 -8.71 -11.43
N ILE A 3 5.49 -7.89 -12.48
CA ILE A 3 4.48 -7.72 -13.55
C ILE A 3 4.23 -9.00 -14.34
N VAL A 4 5.25 -9.84 -14.52
CA VAL A 4 5.10 -11.13 -15.23
C VAL A 4 4.20 -12.07 -14.43
N LEU A 5 4.39 -12.13 -13.11
CA LEU A 5 3.53 -12.91 -12.21
C LEU A 5 2.10 -12.35 -12.19
N ALA A 6 1.93 -11.04 -12.09
CA ALA A 6 0.61 -10.40 -12.13
C ALA A 6 -0.16 -10.79 -13.41
N ASN A 7 0.49 -10.74 -14.58
CA ASN A 7 -0.11 -11.17 -15.84
C ASN A 7 -0.51 -12.66 -15.83
N ALA A 8 0.31 -13.53 -15.25
CA ALA A 8 -0.02 -14.95 -15.11
C ALA A 8 -1.24 -15.18 -14.20
N LEU A 9 -1.33 -14.46 -13.08
CA LEU A 9 -2.48 -14.51 -12.17
C LEU A 9 -3.78 -14.03 -12.84
N ILE A 10 -3.72 -12.94 -13.61
CA ILE A 10 -4.85 -12.44 -14.40
C ILE A 10 -5.34 -13.50 -15.38
N LYS A 11 -4.43 -14.08 -16.19
CA LYS A 11 -4.77 -15.13 -17.16
C LYS A 11 -5.36 -16.39 -16.50
N ALA A 12 -4.96 -16.66 -15.25
CA ALA A 12 -5.47 -17.78 -14.46
C ALA A 12 -6.74 -17.44 -13.65
N ASN A 13 -7.34 -16.27 -13.85
CA ASN A 13 -8.52 -15.78 -13.11
C ASN A 13 -8.34 -15.81 -11.59
N LYS A 14 -7.14 -15.45 -11.11
CA LYS A 14 -6.84 -15.38 -9.67
C LYS A 14 -6.97 -13.94 -9.19
N ARG A 15 -7.65 -13.77 -8.05
CA ARG A 15 -7.76 -12.48 -7.36
C ARG A 15 -6.45 -12.19 -6.63
N PHE A 16 -5.97 -10.95 -6.71
CA PHE A 16 -4.81 -10.45 -5.99
C PHE A 16 -4.87 -8.93 -5.93
N ASP A 17 -4.18 -8.37 -4.94
CA ASP A 17 -3.94 -6.94 -4.83
C ASP A 17 -2.48 -6.62 -5.19
N PHE A 18 -2.27 -5.49 -5.87
CA PHE A 18 -0.97 -5.06 -6.33
C PHE A 18 -0.80 -3.55 -6.15
N PHE A 19 0.25 -3.19 -5.41
CA PHE A 19 0.61 -1.80 -5.14
C PHE A 19 1.86 -1.44 -5.94
N HIS A 20 1.75 -0.39 -6.76
CA HIS A 20 2.86 0.15 -7.52
C HIS A 20 3.28 1.49 -6.94
N PHE A 21 4.58 1.64 -6.66
CA PHE A 21 5.19 2.86 -6.13
C PHE A 21 6.05 3.51 -7.24
N PRO A 22 5.51 4.50 -7.97
CA PRO A 22 6.22 5.10 -9.10
C PRO A 22 7.49 5.83 -8.65
N GLY A 23 8.52 5.81 -9.49
CA GLY A 23 9.79 6.50 -9.22
C GLY A 23 10.72 5.78 -8.24
N GLN A 24 10.26 4.72 -7.56
CA GLN A 24 11.08 3.94 -6.64
C GLN A 24 11.87 2.83 -7.36
N ARG A 25 13.09 2.56 -6.87
CA ARG A 25 13.92 1.43 -7.32
C ARG A 25 13.72 0.23 -6.40
N HIS A 26 14.79 -0.40 -5.90
CA HIS A 26 14.68 -1.59 -5.05
C HIS A 26 14.19 -1.29 -3.63
N GLY A 27 14.38 -0.06 -3.14
CA GLY A 27 13.83 0.42 -1.88
C GLY A 27 12.70 1.42 -2.11
N TYR A 28 11.94 1.72 -1.06
CA TYR A 28 10.80 2.65 -1.12
C TYR A 28 11.19 4.13 -1.01
N GLY A 29 12.46 4.46 -0.76
CA GLY A 29 12.96 5.84 -0.77
C GLY A 29 12.17 6.78 0.15
N ASP A 30 11.69 7.87 -0.42
CA ASP A 30 10.82 8.86 0.22
C ASP A 30 9.39 8.36 0.47
N MET A 31 9.00 7.23 -0.11
CA MET A 31 7.70 6.58 0.11
C MET A 31 7.71 5.53 1.24
N ASN A 32 8.82 5.38 1.98
CA ASN A 32 8.93 4.39 3.08
C ASN A 32 7.79 4.52 4.11
N GLU A 33 7.53 5.75 4.58
CA GLU A 33 6.49 5.99 5.60
C GLU A 33 5.08 5.77 5.04
N TYR A 34 4.85 6.18 3.80
CA TYR A 34 3.60 5.94 3.09
C TYR A 34 3.32 4.43 2.92
N PHE A 35 4.34 3.66 2.52
CA PHE A 35 4.24 2.20 2.44
C PHE A 35 3.98 1.55 3.80
N PHE A 36 4.58 2.08 4.88
CA PHE A 36 4.37 1.57 6.23
C PHE A 36 2.89 1.64 6.63
N TRP A 37 2.25 2.81 6.48
CA TRP A 37 0.85 3.01 6.85
C TRP A 37 -0.11 2.22 5.95
N MET A 38 0.12 2.24 4.63
CA MET A 38 -0.68 1.44 3.69
C MET A 38 -0.65 -0.06 4.04
N LYS A 39 0.53 -0.60 4.36
CA LYS A 39 0.69 -1.99 4.76
C LYS A 39 -0.02 -2.29 6.08
N ALA A 40 0.07 -1.38 7.07
CA ALA A 40 -0.59 -1.54 8.36
C ALA A 40 -2.12 -1.59 8.19
N ASP A 41 -2.69 -0.73 7.35
CA ASP A 41 -4.13 -0.73 7.04
C ASP A 41 -4.55 -2.01 6.32
N TYR A 42 -3.79 -2.44 5.30
CA TYR A 42 -4.10 -3.65 4.55
C TYR A 42 -4.20 -4.89 5.46
N PHE A 43 -3.26 -5.05 6.41
CA PHE A 43 -3.31 -6.16 7.36
C PHE A 43 -4.37 -5.96 8.45
N SER A 44 -4.63 -4.73 8.89
CA SER A 44 -5.74 -4.46 9.82
C SER A 44 -7.07 -4.93 9.22
N GLU A 45 -7.32 -4.62 7.95
CA GLU A 45 -8.53 -5.02 7.24
C GLU A 45 -8.57 -6.54 6.97
N HIS A 46 -7.53 -7.08 6.33
CA HIS A 46 -7.58 -8.43 5.76
C HIS A 46 -7.11 -9.54 6.71
N LEU A 47 -6.35 -9.21 7.75
CA LEU A 47 -5.85 -10.18 8.74
C LEU A 47 -6.57 -10.04 10.09
N MET A 48 -6.79 -8.81 10.56
CA MET A 48 -7.46 -8.57 11.85
C MET A 48 -8.98 -8.41 11.72
N GLY A 49 -9.51 -8.30 10.50
CA GLY A 49 -10.95 -8.15 10.26
C GLY A 49 -11.49 -6.77 10.65
N ASP A 50 -10.63 -5.75 10.66
CA ASP A 50 -11.07 -4.37 10.89
C ASP A 50 -11.93 -3.89 9.71
N THR A 51 -13.17 -3.54 10.01
CA THR A 51 -14.16 -3.07 9.03
C THR A 51 -14.36 -1.55 9.08
N SER A 52 -13.58 -0.83 9.90
CA SER A 52 -13.69 0.61 10.01
C SER A 52 -13.19 1.31 8.74
N THR A 53 -13.98 2.27 8.25
CA THR A 53 -13.67 3.00 7.03
C THR A 53 -12.41 3.86 7.22
N ARG A 54 -11.45 3.72 6.31
CA ARG A 54 -10.26 4.55 6.28
C ARG A 54 -10.56 5.91 5.64
N PRO A 55 -10.10 7.03 6.24
CA PRO A 55 -10.20 8.34 5.61
C PRO A 55 -9.33 8.38 4.34
N VAL A 56 -9.64 9.32 3.44
CA VAL A 56 -8.85 9.53 2.22
C VAL A 56 -7.42 9.95 2.54
N ASP A 57 -7.24 10.72 3.61
CA ASP A 57 -5.96 11.24 4.04
C ASP A 57 -5.32 10.37 5.13
N TYR A 58 -4.03 10.04 4.96
CA TYR A 58 -3.20 9.54 6.06
C TYR A 58 -2.87 10.69 7.02
N THR A 59 -3.63 10.80 8.10
CA THR A 59 -3.46 11.86 9.09
C THR A 59 -2.07 11.83 9.73
N GLU A 60 -1.51 10.64 9.89
CA GLU A 60 -0.21 10.34 10.49
C GLU A 60 0.93 10.97 9.67
N LEU A 61 0.87 10.86 8.34
CA LEU A 61 1.84 11.45 7.42
C LEU A 61 1.77 12.98 7.39
N ASN A 62 0.58 13.54 7.62
CA ASN A 62 0.36 14.98 7.61
C ASN A 62 0.76 15.64 8.95
N ASN A 63 0.64 14.90 10.06
CA ASN A 63 1.02 15.38 11.39
C ASN A 63 2.54 15.43 11.60
N ALA A 64 3.31 14.59 10.91
CA ALA A 64 4.78 14.59 10.97
C ALA A 64 5.43 15.79 10.28
N LYS A 65 4.70 16.50 9.41
CA LYS A 65 5.19 17.70 8.72
C LYS A 65 4.88 18.94 9.57
N PRO A 66 5.83 19.84 9.83
CA PRO A 66 5.54 21.08 10.53
C PRO A 66 4.46 21.85 9.77
N LYS A 67 3.40 22.28 10.48
CA LYS A 67 2.42 23.21 9.93
C LYS A 67 3.17 24.49 9.55
N LYS A 68 3.00 24.92 8.30
CA LYS A 68 3.56 26.19 7.80
C LYS A 68 3.11 27.36 8.65
#